data_AF-A0AAX2ZUG7-F1
#
_entry.id   AF-A0AAX2ZUG7-F1
#
_cell.length_a   1.000
_cell.length_b   1.000
_cell.length_c   1.000
_cell.angle_alpha   90.00
_cell.angle_beta   90.00
_cell.angle_gamma   90.00
#
_symmetry.space_group_name_H-M   'P 1'
#
loop_
_entity.id
_entity.type
_entity.pdbx_description
1 polymer ?
#
loop_
_entity_poly.entity_id
_entity_poly.type
_entity_poly.pdbx_seq_one_letter_code
_entity_poly.pdbx_strand_id
1 'polypeptide(L)'
;MARFRFHPDLNRSTALVLIAAAMGTATATTAVPRAAADDFVYLVNVTVRPGYNFAGPDAALAYGHDICSEVAAGIAYRQLIGDIDRDFNTNDEFHASYLVTQAVNELCPELIWQLRNSAAGYRPGEVK
;
A
#
# COMPACT_ATOMS: atom_id res chain seq x y z
N MET A 1 37.71 22.98 -52.35
CA MET A 1 39.00 22.50 -51.84
C MET A 1 39.52 23.51 -50.82
N ALA A 2 39.22 23.31 -49.53
CA ALA A 2 39.76 24.12 -48.45
C ALA A 2 40.53 23.18 -47.50
N ARG A 3 41.84 23.43 -47.36
CA ARG A 3 42.76 22.61 -46.57
C ARG A 3 42.68 23.06 -45.11
N PHE A 4 42.19 22.20 -44.23
CA PHE A 4 42.42 22.36 -42.80
C PHE A 4 43.67 21.56 -42.42
N ARG A 5 44.74 22.30 -42.06
CA ARG A 5 45.94 21.75 -41.42
C ARG A 5 45.59 21.44 -39.96
N PHE A 6 45.70 20.18 -39.55
CA PHE A 6 45.66 19.80 -38.14
C PHE A 6 46.93 20.35 -37.45
N HIS A 7 46.76 21.24 -36.48
CA HIS A 7 47.80 21.63 -35.53
C HIS A 7 47.96 20.49 -34.49
N PRO A 8 49.14 19.86 -34.36
CA PRO A 8 49.33 18.76 -33.42
C PRO A 8 49.88 19.31 -32.10
N ASP A 9 49.15 20.21 -31.45
CA ASP A 9 49.49 20.69 -30.11
C ASP A 9 48.22 20.83 -29.27
N LEU A 10 47.50 19.71 -29.09
CA LEU A 10 46.43 19.64 -28.11
C LEU A 10 46.86 18.72 -26.97
N ASN A 11 47.37 19.40 -25.94
CA ASN A 11 47.84 18.91 -24.67
C ASN A 11 46.90 17.84 -24.05
N ARG A 12 47.48 16.73 -23.58
CA ARG A 12 46.79 15.56 -22.99
C ARG A 12 45.83 15.92 -21.84
N SER A 13 46.00 17.11 -21.26
CA SER A 13 45.17 17.64 -20.18
C SER A 13 43.78 18.11 -20.60
N THR A 14 43.53 18.45 -21.87
CA THR A 14 42.18 18.88 -22.30
C THR A 14 41.24 17.71 -22.59
N ALA A 15 41.77 16.51 -22.85
CA ALA A 15 40.97 15.31 -23.09
C ALA A 15 40.28 14.78 -21.81
N LEU A 16 40.83 15.05 -20.62
CA LEU A 16 40.28 14.56 -19.36
C LEU A 16 39.10 15.39 -18.85
N VAL A 17 39.00 16.66 -19.23
CA VAL A 17 37.92 17.55 -18.76
C VAL A 17 36.57 17.24 -19.42
N LEU A 18 36.57 16.67 -20.63
CA LEU A 18 35.32 16.33 -21.34
C LEU A 18 34.67 15.03 -20.86
N ILE A 19 35.38 14.16 -20.13
CA ILE A 19 34.81 12.91 -19.60
C ILE A 19 34.10 13.14 -18.25
N ALA A 20 34.51 14.15 -17.48
CA ALA A 20 33.93 14.43 -16.16
C ALA A 20 32.54 15.10 -16.21
N ALA A 21 32.13 15.64 -17.36
CA ALA A 21 30.86 16.37 -17.51
C ALA A 21 29.63 15.47 -17.77
N ALA A 22 29.80 14.15 -17.91
CA ALA A 22 28.70 13.23 -18.27
C ALA A 22 28.02 12.55 -17.06
N MET A 23 28.46 12.79 -15.82
CA MET A 23 27.88 12.16 -14.60
C MET A 23 26.78 12.99 -13.93
N GLY A 24 26.24 13.99 -14.60
CA GLY A 24 25.07 14.76 -14.15
C GLY A 24 23.76 14.13 -14.60
N THR A 25 23.55 12.82 -14.46
CA THR A 25 22.21 12.25 -14.67
C THR A 25 21.32 12.72 -13.54
N ALA A 26 20.48 13.72 -13.82
CA ALA A 26 19.39 14.14 -12.95
C ALA A 26 18.57 12.90 -12.58
N THR A 27 18.67 12.47 -11.33
CA THR A 27 17.73 11.51 -10.75
C THR A 27 16.40 12.23 -10.61
N ALA A 28 15.57 12.16 -11.65
CA ALA A 28 14.18 12.52 -11.55
C ALA A 28 13.55 11.57 -10.51
N THR A 29 13.38 12.06 -9.28
CA THR A 29 12.60 11.36 -8.26
C THR A 29 11.16 11.38 -8.73
N THR A 30 10.75 10.34 -9.47
CA THR A 30 9.33 10.10 -9.72
C THR A 30 8.69 9.87 -8.35
N ALA A 31 7.91 10.85 -7.89
CA ALA A 31 7.06 10.68 -6.72
C ALA A 31 6.11 9.53 -7.05
N VAL A 32 6.34 8.36 -6.45
CA VAL A 32 5.43 7.23 -6.59
C VAL A 32 4.11 7.69 -5.97
N PRO A 33 2.98 7.67 -6.72
CA PRO A 33 1.70 8.06 -6.14
C PRO A 33 1.45 7.14 -4.94
N ARG A 34 1.22 7.76 -3.78
CA ARG A 34 0.80 7.02 -2.60
C ARG A 34 -0.65 6.61 -2.83
N ALA A 35 -0.95 5.33 -2.67
CA ALA A 35 -2.34 4.89 -2.63
C ALA A 35 -3.06 5.71 -1.56
N ALA A 36 -4.14 6.37 -1.96
CA ALA A 36 -4.96 7.19 -1.07
C ALA A 36 -6.13 6.37 -0.56
N ALA A 37 -6.71 6.81 0.56
CA ALA A 37 -7.97 6.25 1.03
C ALA A 37 -9.07 6.48 -0.03
N ASP A 38 -9.85 5.44 -0.31
CA ASP A 38 -10.98 5.42 -1.24
C ASP A 38 -12.24 4.86 -0.55
N ASP A 39 -12.92 5.76 0.16
CA ASP A 39 -14.16 5.47 0.87
C ASP A 39 -15.24 4.89 -0.04
N PHE A 40 -15.30 5.32 -1.30
CA PHE A 40 -16.30 4.87 -2.25
C PHE A 40 -16.07 3.40 -2.64
N VAL A 41 -14.84 3.03 -2.98
CA VAL A 41 -14.50 1.64 -3.32
C VAL A 41 -14.73 0.72 -2.12
N TYR A 42 -14.32 1.14 -0.92
CA TYR A 42 -14.60 0.42 0.31
C TYR A 42 -16.11 0.18 0.50
N LEU A 43 -16.91 1.25 0.46
CA LEU A 43 -18.36 1.17 0.64
C LEU A 43 -19.01 0.25 -0.38
N VAL A 44 -18.66 0.38 -1.66
CA VAL A 44 -19.17 -0.52 -2.71
C VAL A 44 -18.87 -1.98 -2.36
N ASN A 45 -17.68 -2.30 -1.87
CA ASN A 45 -17.30 -3.69 -1.59
C ASN A 45 -17.97 -4.28 -0.34
N VAL A 46 -18.29 -3.46 0.67
CA VAL A 46 -18.84 -3.94 1.96
C VAL A 46 -20.34 -3.74 2.11
N THR A 47 -20.95 -2.74 1.47
CA THR A 47 -22.40 -2.48 1.62
C THR A 47 -23.24 -3.28 0.63
N VAL A 48 -22.69 -3.66 -0.53
CA VAL A 48 -23.41 -4.51 -1.50
C VAL A 48 -23.27 -6.00 -1.18
N ARG A 49 -22.23 -6.37 -0.40
CA ARG A 49 -22.03 -7.73 0.06
C ARG A 49 -23.01 -8.04 1.20
N PRO A 50 -23.82 -9.10 1.10
CA PRO A 50 -24.71 -9.49 2.19
C PRO A 50 -23.90 -9.97 3.41
N GLY A 51 -24.44 -9.70 4.60
CA GLY A 51 -23.97 -10.26 5.87
C GLY A 51 -23.51 -9.23 6.91
N TYR A 52 -22.92 -8.09 6.50
CA TYR A 52 -22.49 -7.08 7.48
C TYR A 52 -23.65 -6.28 8.07
N ASN A 53 -24.74 -6.06 7.31
CA ASN A 53 -25.95 -5.39 7.81
C ASN A 53 -25.70 -4.05 8.54
N PHE A 54 -24.70 -3.28 8.12
CA PHE A 54 -24.41 -1.97 8.69
C PHE A 54 -25.66 -1.08 8.67
N ALA A 55 -25.83 -0.25 9.70
CA ALA A 55 -26.97 0.69 9.80
C ALA A 55 -27.01 1.74 8.68
N GLY A 56 -25.90 1.93 7.97
CA GLY A 56 -25.74 2.84 6.85
C GLY A 56 -24.28 2.97 6.41
N PRO A 57 -23.97 3.76 5.38
CA PRO A 57 -22.61 3.94 4.87
C PRO A 57 -21.67 4.55 5.92
N ASP A 58 -22.13 5.52 6.71
CA ASP A 58 -21.30 6.14 7.75
C ASP A 58 -20.88 5.14 8.83
N ALA A 59 -21.78 4.21 9.20
CA ALA A 59 -21.48 3.14 10.14
C ALA A 59 -20.47 2.13 9.56
N ALA A 60 -20.58 1.82 8.27
CA ALA A 60 -19.62 0.96 7.58
C ALA A 60 -18.22 1.59 7.52
N LEU A 61 -18.14 2.90 7.21
CA LEU A 61 -16.88 3.65 7.20
C LEU A 61 -16.26 3.73 8.60
N ALA A 62 -17.08 4.04 9.61
CA ALA A 62 -16.63 4.05 11.01
C ALA A 62 -16.00 2.70 11.39
N TYR A 63 -16.69 1.59 11.12
CA TYR A 63 -16.15 0.25 11.39
C TYR A 63 -14.86 -0.04 10.62
N GLY A 64 -14.77 0.37 9.34
CA GLY A 64 -13.56 0.22 8.54
C GLY A 64 -12.37 1.01 9.08
N HIS A 65 -12.61 2.23 9.56
CA HIS A 65 -11.57 3.04 10.20
C HIS A 65 -11.17 2.49 11.58
N ASP A 66 -12.09 1.87 12.32
CA ASP A 66 -11.77 1.17 13.57
C ASP A 66 -10.83 0.00 13.31
N ILE A 67 -11.06 -0.82 12.26
CA ILE A 67 -10.11 -1.85 11.81
C ILE A 67 -8.74 -1.22 11.52
N CYS A 68 -8.68 -0.12 10.78
CA CYS A 68 -7.43 0.57 10.48
C CYS A 68 -6.70 1.03 11.75
N SER A 69 -7.44 1.54 12.74
CA SER A 69 -6.89 1.95 14.05
C SER A 69 -6.30 0.76 14.81
N GLU A 70 -7.00 -0.37 14.85
CA GLU A 70 -6.53 -1.60 15.49
C GLU A 70 -5.30 -2.16 14.81
N VAL A 71 -5.27 -2.18 13.47
CA VAL A 71 -4.08 -2.58 12.71
C VAL A 71 -2.92 -1.66 13.05
N ALA A 72 -3.12 -0.34 13.04
CA ALA A 72 -2.08 0.65 13.40
C ALA A 72 -1.55 0.46 14.82
N ALA A 73 -2.43 0.11 15.77
CA ALA A 73 -2.08 -0.22 17.14
C ALA A 73 -1.32 -1.55 17.29
N GLY A 74 -1.20 -2.34 16.21
CA GLY A 74 -0.47 -3.60 16.20
C GLY A 74 -1.30 -4.79 16.71
N ILE A 75 -2.63 -4.68 16.70
CA ILE A 75 -3.51 -5.82 16.98
C ILE A 75 -3.24 -6.92 15.95
N ALA A 76 -3.09 -8.15 16.45
CA ALA A 76 -2.75 -9.29 15.60
C ALA A 76 -3.93 -9.68 14.69
N TYR A 77 -3.63 -10.10 13.46
CA TYR A 77 -4.65 -10.53 12.48
C TYR A 77 -5.65 -11.55 13.06
N ARG A 78 -5.18 -12.55 13.81
CA ARG A 78 -6.06 -13.54 14.45
C ARG A 78 -7.09 -12.91 15.39
N GLN A 79 -6.67 -11.90 16.15
CA GLN A 79 -7.53 -11.20 17.10
C GLN A 79 -8.58 -10.39 16.35
N LEU A 80 -8.17 -9.62 15.33
CA LEU A 80 -9.07 -8.88 14.43
C LEU A 80 -10.18 -9.79 13.87
N ILE A 81 -9.81 -10.96 13.34
CA ILE A 81 -10.79 -11.90 12.80
C ILE A 81 -11.79 -12.35 13.87
N GLY A 82 -11.32 -12.72 15.07
CA GLY A 82 -12.21 -13.16 16.15
C GLY A 82 -13.10 -12.05 16.73
N ASP A 83 -12.65 -10.80 16.70
CA ASP A 83 -13.47 -9.66 17.11
C ASP A 83 -14.56 -9.38 16.06
N ILE A 84 -14.24 -9.42 14.77
CA ILE A 84 -15.21 -9.26 13.69
C ILE A 84 -16.23 -10.41 13.68
N ASP A 85 -15.79 -11.66 13.85
CA ASP A 85 -16.69 -12.81 13.95
C ASP A 85 -17.71 -12.63 15.08
N ARG A 86 -17.26 -12.09 16.22
CA ARG A 86 -18.13 -11.77 17.37
C ARG A 86 -19.10 -10.64 17.05
N ASP A 87 -18.62 -9.55 16.47
CA ASP A 87 -19.41 -8.36 16.18
C ASP A 87 -20.56 -8.65 15.20
N PHE A 88 -20.30 -9.46 14.18
CA PHE A 88 -21.31 -9.88 13.19
C PHE A 88 -22.02 -11.19 13.54
N ASN A 89 -21.70 -11.78 14.69
CA ASN A 89 -22.26 -13.05 15.16
C ASN A 89 -22.21 -14.13 14.06
N THR A 90 -21.02 -14.32 13.50
CA THR A 90 -20.74 -15.27 12.41
C THR A 90 -19.55 -16.16 12.76
N ASN A 91 -19.46 -17.32 12.12
CA ASN A 91 -18.27 -18.18 12.15
C ASN A 91 -17.65 -18.32 10.74
N ASP A 92 -18.08 -17.47 9.81
CA ASP A 92 -17.54 -17.42 8.46
C ASP A 92 -16.28 -16.57 8.43
N GLU A 93 -15.13 -17.21 8.62
CA GLU A 93 -13.83 -16.52 8.63
C GLU A 93 -13.52 -15.80 7.30
N PHE A 94 -14.13 -16.24 6.18
CA PHE A 94 -14.01 -15.52 4.92
C PHE A 94 -14.72 -14.15 4.97
N HIS A 95 -15.83 -14.07 5.70
CA HIS A 95 -16.55 -12.82 5.96
C HIS A 95 -15.66 -11.81 6.69
N ALA A 96 -15.00 -12.24 7.76
CA ALA A 96 -14.12 -11.37 8.53
C ALA A 96 -12.85 -11.00 7.75
N SER A 97 -12.16 -11.98 7.16
CA SER A 97 -10.92 -11.74 6.40
C SER A 97 -11.12 -10.85 5.19
N TYR A 98 -12.27 -10.96 4.50
CA TYR A 98 -12.63 -10.05 3.43
C TYR A 98 -12.78 -8.62 3.94
N LEU A 99 -13.51 -8.41 5.04
CA LEU A 99 -13.73 -7.07 5.60
C LEU A 99 -12.41 -6.39 5.98
N VAL A 100 -11.53 -7.11 6.68
CA VAL A 100 -10.19 -6.61 7.06
C VAL A 100 -9.38 -6.23 5.82
N THR A 101 -9.40 -7.08 4.79
CA THR A 101 -8.66 -6.82 3.55
C THR A 101 -9.21 -5.60 2.80
N GLN A 102 -10.54 -5.43 2.76
CA GLN A 102 -11.17 -4.25 2.15
C GLN A 102 -10.82 -2.97 2.91
N ALA A 103 -10.97 -2.97 4.24
CA ALA A 103 -10.64 -1.81 5.06
C ALA A 103 -9.18 -1.39 4.87
N VAL A 104 -8.23 -2.33 4.93
CA VAL A 104 -6.81 -1.99 4.84
C VAL A 104 -6.36 -1.62 3.42
N ASN A 105 -6.89 -2.26 2.38
CA ASN A 105 -6.52 -1.90 1.01
C ASN A 105 -7.07 -0.54 0.61
N GLU A 106 -8.31 -0.25 0.99
CA GLU A 106 -9.03 0.91 0.48
C GLU A 106 -8.95 2.11 1.45
N LEU A 107 -8.93 1.93 2.77
CA LEU A 107 -8.98 3.06 3.73
C LEU A 107 -7.63 3.41 4.37
N CYS A 108 -6.74 2.44 4.54
CA CYS A 108 -5.42 2.67 5.17
C CYS A 108 -4.28 1.89 4.48
N PRO A 109 -4.04 2.15 3.17
CA PRO A 109 -3.07 1.39 2.38
C PRO A 109 -1.62 1.47 2.89
N GLU A 110 -1.28 2.48 3.70
CA GLU A 110 0.00 2.56 4.40
C GLU A 110 0.23 1.43 5.40
N LEU A 111 -0.84 0.77 5.89
CA LEU A 111 -0.80 -0.30 6.88
C LEU A 111 -0.80 -1.71 6.27
N ILE A 112 -0.85 -1.85 4.94
CA ILE A 112 -0.89 -3.15 4.25
C ILE A 112 0.26 -4.07 4.71
N TRP A 113 1.47 -3.53 4.86
CA TRP A 113 2.61 -4.32 5.32
C TRP A 113 2.48 -4.78 6.77
N GLN A 114 1.94 -3.93 7.64
CA GLN A 114 1.69 -4.24 9.05
C GLN A 114 0.65 -5.35 9.17
N LEU A 115 -0.46 -5.24 8.44
CA LEU A 115 -1.48 -6.29 8.37
C LEU A 115 -0.88 -7.62 7.89
N ARG A 116 -0.18 -7.62 6.75
CA ARG A 116 0.43 -8.83 6.17
C ARG A 116 1.42 -9.50 7.11
N ASN A 117 2.23 -8.71 7.80
CA ASN A 117 3.18 -9.23 8.79
C ASN A 117 2.44 -9.86 9.98
N SER A 118 1.36 -9.22 10.46
CA SER A 118 0.54 -9.75 11.56
C SER A 118 -0.22 -11.04 11.19
N ALA A 119 -0.50 -11.25 9.90
CA ALA A 119 -1.14 -12.45 9.37
C ALA A 119 -0.14 -13.59 9.06
N ALA A 120 1.16 -13.37 9.26
CA ALA A 120 2.17 -14.38 8.95
C ALA A 120 1.95 -15.66 9.78
N GLY A 121 1.79 -16.79 9.08
CA GLY A 121 1.55 -18.09 9.71
C GLY A 121 0.11 -18.33 10.16
N TYR A 122 -0.81 -17.39 9.92
CA TYR A 122 -2.24 -17.60 10.14
C TYR A 122 -2.77 -18.74 9.26
N ARG A 123 -3.59 -19.63 9.84
CA ARG A 123 -4.28 -20.69 9.10
C ARG A 123 -5.79 -20.57 9.32
N PRO A 124 -6.61 -20.68 8.26
CA PRO A 124 -8.05 -20.70 8.43
C PRO A 124 -8.53 -21.86 9.31
N GLY A 125 -9.54 -21.59 10.16
CA GLY A 125 -10.10 -22.49 11.15
C GLY A 125 -9.43 -22.44 12.53
N GLU A 126 -8.48 -21.52 12.75
CA GLU A 126 -7.83 -21.34 14.05
C GLU A 126 -8.55 -20.37 14.99
N VAL A 127 -9.48 -19.56 14.48
CA VAL A 127 -10.38 -18.72 15.29
C VAL A 127 -11.65 -19.54 15.57
N LYS A 128 -12.11 -19.54 16.83
CA LYS A 128 -13.13 -20.47 17.34
C LYS A 128 -14.15 -19.77 18.22
#